data_AF-A0A7Y8Q2W5-F1
#
_entry.id   AF-A0A7Y8Q2W5-F1
#
_cell.length_a   1.000
_cell.length_b   1.000
_cell.length_c   1.000
_cell.angle_alpha   90.00
_cell.angle_beta   90.00
_cell.angle_gamma   90.00
#
_symmetry.space_group_name_H-M   'P 1'
#
loop_
_entity.id
_entity.type
_entity.pdbx_description
1 polymer ?
#
loop_
_entity_poly.entity_id
_entity_poly.type
_entity_poly.pdbx_seq_one_letter_code
_entity_poly.pdbx_strand_id
1 'polypeptide(L)'
;MNDAISSVNTAATKAKTTVTQGANIVVTPSTNTDGSTNYQVATAKDVNFDNVNVSNNVSVGGNVSANEFKAGNTSVNNNGITIAHTDPNKVVSVTDSGISAGGNKVTNVAPGAISSTSTDAVNGSQLNATNNAFNSFLGGGATYNDNTKTYTAPTYVINNGSGSNSYNNVGDALGALNQADSTINNRIDVLGDRLEQSFRNTNNRIDDVEKTANAGIAAAMSLENAPYIAGKYTYAVGAAYHGGENAIGVTLRKTADNGRWSLTGGVAAASQGDPSVRIGISGVID
;
A
#
# COMPACT_ATOMS: atom_id res chain seq x y z
N MET A 1 106.31 -26.55 -60.58
CA MET A 1 105.00 -26.20 -61.17
C MET A 1 103.85 -26.92 -60.46
N ASN A 2 103.92 -28.26 -60.29
CA ASN A 2 102.89 -29.03 -59.58
C ASN A 2 102.68 -28.61 -58.11
N ASP A 3 103.73 -28.31 -57.36
CA ASP A 3 103.61 -27.91 -55.94
C ASP A 3 102.89 -26.57 -55.75
N ALA A 4 103.08 -25.62 -56.67
CA ALA A 4 102.42 -24.31 -56.66
C ALA A 4 100.95 -24.40 -57.06
N ILE A 5 100.59 -25.26 -58.03
CA ILE A 5 99.19 -25.51 -58.40
C ILE A 5 98.46 -26.23 -57.26
N SER A 6 99.12 -27.21 -56.61
CA SER A 6 98.58 -27.89 -55.44
C SER A 6 98.38 -26.95 -54.26
N SER A 7 99.30 -26.00 -54.02
CA SER A 7 99.15 -25.02 -52.93
C SER A 7 98.01 -24.04 -53.21
N VAL A 8 97.83 -23.58 -54.45
CA VAL A 8 96.71 -22.74 -54.87
C VAL A 8 95.38 -23.49 -54.77
N ASN A 9 95.29 -24.74 -55.23
CA ASN A 9 94.08 -25.55 -55.11
C ASN A 9 93.72 -25.83 -53.63
N THR A 10 94.74 -26.06 -52.80
CA THR A 10 94.55 -26.22 -51.35
C THR A 10 94.05 -24.92 -50.71
N ALA A 11 94.63 -23.77 -51.07
CA ALA A 11 94.20 -22.46 -50.59
C ALA A 11 92.77 -22.14 -51.05
N ALA A 12 92.42 -22.44 -52.30
CA ALA A 12 91.07 -22.26 -52.83
C ALA A 12 90.05 -23.17 -52.13
N THR A 13 90.42 -24.42 -51.81
CA THR A 13 89.57 -25.34 -51.03
C THR A 13 89.35 -24.81 -49.61
N LYS A 14 90.41 -24.33 -48.95
CA LYS A 14 90.33 -23.74 -47.60
C LYS A 14 89.57 -22.40 -47.59
N ALA A 15 89.61 -21.65 -48.68
CA ALA A 15 88.88 -20.39 -48.83
C ALA A 15 87.37 -20.59 -49.06
N LYS A 16 86.92 -21.82 -49.33
CA LYS A 16 85.50 -22.13 -49.53
C LYS A 16 84.72 -21.96 -48.23
N THR A 17 83.80 -21.00 -48.21
CA THR A 17 82.79 -20.87 -47.14
C THR A 17 81.57 -21.74 -47.46
N THR A 18 80.95 -22.30 -46.42
CA THR A 18 79.66 -22.98 -46.54
C THR A 18 78.65 -22.26 -45.65
N VAL A 19 77.39 -22.22 -46.10
CA VAL A 19 76.28 -21.65 -45.34
C VAL A 19 75.17 -22.68 -45.33
N THR A 20 74.69 -23.01 -44.13
CA THR A 20 73.56 -23.92 -43.92
C THR A 20 72.35 -23.10 -43.52
N GLN A 21 71.24 -23.28 -44.22
CA GLN A 21 70.00 -22.60 -43.90
C GLN A 21 69.36 -23.19 -42.63
N GLY A 22 69.04 -22.34 -41.66
CA GLY A 22 68.23 -22.69 -40.48
C GLY A 22 66.73 -22.43 -40.70
N ALA A 23 65.88 -22.88 -39.77
CA ALA A 23 64.41 -22.88 -39.95
C ALA A 23 63.78 -21.51 -40.27
N ASN A 24 64.17 -20.44 -39.55
CA ASN A 24 63.63 -19.08 -39.73
C ASN A 24 64.44 -18.21 -40.69
N ILE A 25 65.44 -18.77 -41.36
CA ILE A 25 66.37 -18.04 -42.22
C ILE A 25 66.20 -18.52 -43.65
N VAL A 26 66.31 -17.61 -44.61
CA VAL A 26 66.38 -17.90 -46.05
C VAL A 26 67.74 -17.44 -46.55
N VAL A 27 68.44 -18.31 -47.29
CA VAL A 27 69.75 -18.02 -47.87
C VAL A 27 69.65 -18.14 -49.39
N THR A 28 69.86 -17.05 -50.11
CA THR A 28 69.76 -17.02 -51.59
C THR A 28 71.14 -16.75 -52.20
N PRO A 29 71.72 -17.70 -52.95
CA PRO A 29 73.00 -17.49 -53.62
C PRO A 29 72.84 -16.69 -54.92
N SER A 30 73.84 -15.87 -55.25
CA SER A 30 73.97 -15.19 -56.54
C SER A 30 75.43 -15.15 -56.99
N THR A 31 75.69 -14.93 -58.28
CA THR A 31 77.05 -14.77 -58.82
C THR A 31 77.32 -13.30 -59.08
N ASN A 32 78.45 -12.82 -58.57
CA ASN A 32 78.92 -11.46 -58.80
C ASN A 32 79.55 -11.33 -60.19
N THR A 33 79.72 -10.10 -60.66
CA THR A 33 80.35 -9.80 -61.96
C THR A 33 81.79 -10.31 -62.08
N ASP A 34 82.49 -10.47 -60.95
CA ASP A 34 83.86 -11.00 -60.88
C ASP A 34 83.92 -12.55 -60.79
N GLY A 35 82.78 -13.23 -60.85
CA GLY A 35 82.67 -14.68 -60.75
C GLY A 35 82.63 -15.23 -59.32
N SER A 36 82.72 -14.40 -58.28
CA SER A 36 82.55 -14.83 -56.88
C SER A 36 81.08 -15.07 -56.51
N THR A 37 80.82 -15.86 -55.46
CA THR A 37 79.46 -16.13 -54.96
C THR A 37 79.07 -15.18 -53.83
N ASN A 38 77.87 -14.62 -53.89
CA ASN A 38 77.24 -13.88 -52.80
C ASN A 38 76.09 -14.70 -52.18
N TYR A 39 75.85 -14.56 -50.88
CA TYR A 39 74.77 -15.22 -50.16
C TYR A 39 73.93 -14.18 -49.41
N GLN A 40 72.73 -13.89 -49.89
CA GLN A 40 71.80 -13.00 -49.19
C GLN A 40 71.07 -13.78 -48.09
N VAL A 41 71.22 -13.32 -46.84
CA VAL A 41 70.58 -13.90 -45.65
C VAL A 41 69.43 -13.01 -45.20
N ALA A 42 68.22 -13.56 -45.12
CA ALA A 42 67.02 -12.86 -44.65
C ALA A 42 66.22 -13.73 -43.67
N THR A 43 65.34 -13.12 -42.88
CA THR A 43 64.31 -13.87 -42.15
C THR A 43 63.27 -14.42 -43.13
N ALA A 44 62.77 -15.62 -42.86
CA ALA A 44 61.61 -16.15 -43.54
C ALA A 44 60.37 -15.25 -43.29
N LYS A 45 59.38 -15.32 -44.18
CA LYS A 45 58.08 -14.63 -43.98
C LYS A 45 57.31 -15.22 -42.81
N ASP A 46 57.32 -16.56 -42.72
CA ASP A 46 56.79 -17.31 -41.60
C ASP A 46 57.94 -17.73 -40.70
N VAL A 47 57.84 -17.39 -39.43
CA VAL A 47 58.87 -17.67 -38.42
C VAL A 47 58.24 -18.43 -37.26
N ASN A 48 58.96 -19.43 -36.75
CA ASN A 48 58.55 -20.19 -35.57
C ASN A 48 59.53 -19.92 -34.42
N PHE A 49 59.01 -19.46 -33.28
CA PHE A 49 59.80 -19.22 -32.08
C PHE A 49 59.18 -19.98 -30.91
N ASP A 50 60.01 -20.65 -30.11
CA ASP A 50 59.55 -21.25 -28.85
C ASP A 50 59.25 -20.17 -27.80
N ASN A 51 60.03 -19.09 -27.81
CA ASN A 51 59.84 -17.94 -26.94
C ASN A 51 60.34 -16.66 -27.62
N VAL A 52 59.61 -15.57 -27.41
CA VAL A 52 60.00 -14.23 -27.87
C VAL A 52 59.99 -13.30 -26.66
N ASN A 53 61.16 -12.82 -26.25
CA ASN A 53 61.29 -11.85 -25.16
C ASN A 53 61.50 -10.44 -25.74
N VAL A 54 60.57 -9.53 -25.47
CA VAL A 54 60.62 -8.14 -25.95
C VAL A 54 60.54 -7.21 -24.75
N SER A 55 61.52 -6.32 -24.57
CA SER A 55 61.67 -5.53 -23.34
C SER A 55 60.64 -4.41 -23.16
N ASN A 56 59.91 -4.02 -24.20
CA ASN A 56 58.97 -2.91 -24.14
C ASN A 56 57.64 -3.28 -24.79
N ASN A 57 57.52 -3.10 -26.11
CA ASN A 57 56.27 -3.29 -26.83
C ASN A 57 56.45 -4.22 -28.02
N VAL A 58 55.46 -5.08 -28.26
CA VAL A 58 55.30 -5.79 -29.52
C VAL A 58 54.33 -4.99 -30.37
N SER A 59 54.78 -4.48 -31.51
CA SER A 59 53.93 -3.78 -32.48
C SER A 59 53.74 -4.67 -33.70
N VAL A 60 52.48 -4.93 -34.06
CA VAL A 60 52.10 -5.71 -35.24
C VAL A 60 51.31 -4.78 -36.15
N GLY A 61 51.76 -4.60 -37.40
CA GLY A 61 51.12 -3.71 -38.36
C GLY A 61 49.78 -4.19 -38.92
N GLY A 62 49.28 -5.33 -38.42
CA GLY A 62 48.04 -5.97 -38.83
C GLY A 62 47.40 -6.74 -37.67
N ASN A 63 46.67 -7.80 -37.98
CA ASN A 63 45.99 -8.60 -36.95
C ASN A 63 46.93 -9.60 -36.29
N VAL A 64 46.73 -9.84 -35.00
CA VAL A 64 47.30 -10.97 -34.27
C VAL A 64 46.26 -12.08 -34.27
N SER A 65 46.56 -13.20 -34.93
CA SER A 65 45.75 -14.41 -34.87
C SER A 65 46.37 -15.37 -33.87
N ALA A 66 45.67 -15.63 -32.77
CA ALA A 66 46.10 -16.56 -31.74
C ALA A 66 44.91 -17.38 -31.25
N ASN A 67 45.14 -18.64 -30.90
CA ASN A 67 44.11 -19.48 -30.27
C ASN A 67 43.74 -18.96 -28.88
N GLU A 68 44.73 -18.40 -28.17
CA GLU A 68 44.55 -17.76 -26.86
C GLU A 68 45.62 -16.69 -26.66
N PHE A 69 45.20 -15.52 -26.19
CA PHE A 69 46.10 -14.54 -25.57
C PHE A 69 45.93 -14.63 -24.06
N LYS A 70 47.02 -14.93 -23.34
CA LYS A 70 47.01 -15.08 -21.88
C LYS A 70 47.89 -14.04 -21.21
N ALA A 71 47.29 -13.18 -20.39
CA ALA A 71 47.96 -12.18 -19.57
C ALA A 71 47.62 -12.41 -18.10
N GLY A 72 48.48 -13.16 -17.41
CA GLY A 72 48.19 -13.65 -16.06
C GLY A 72 46.94 -14.52 -16.03
N ASN A 73 45.93 -14.11 -15.27
CA ASN A 73 44.63 -14.80 -15.18
C ASN A 73 43.65 -14.40 -16.29
N THR A 74 44.00 -13.41 -17.12
CA THR A 74 43.14 -12.97 -18.21
C THR A 74 43.40 -13.82 -19.44
N SER A 75 42.34 -14.40 -20.00
CA SER A 75 42.36 -15.11 -21.27
C SER A 75 41.45 -14.39 -22.26
N VAL A 76 41.97 -14.16 -23.47
CA VAL A 76 41.20 -13.70 -24.63
C VAL A 76 41.28 -14.80 -25.69
N ASN A 77 40.14 -15.36 -26.07
CA ASN A 77 40.04 -16.44 -27.05
C ASN A 77 38.71 -16.37 -27.79
N ASN A 78 38.37 -17.40 -28.57
CA ASN A 78 37.14 -17.49 -29.35
C ASN A 78 35.85 -17.38 -28.51
N ASN A 79 35.91 -17.61 -27.20
CA ASN A 79 34.77 -17.48 -26.29
C ASN A 79 34.64 -16.07 -25.67
N GLY A 80 35.57 -15.15 -25.96
CA GLY A 80 35.58 -13.78 -25.44
C GLY A 80 36.71 -13.50 -24.45
N ILE A 81 36.45 -12.66 -23.45
CA ILE A 81 37.40 -12.24 -22.43
C ILE A 81 36.99 -12.86 -21.10
N THR A 82 37.92 -13.51 -20.41
CA THR A 82 37.70 -14.08 -19.07
C THR A 82 38.84 -13.71 -18.14
N ILE A 83 38.52 -13.33 -16.91
CA ILE A 83 39.49 -13.20 -15.81
C ILE A 83 39.25 -14.36 -14.86
N ALA A 84 40.16 -15.34 -14.89
CA ALA A 84 40.03 -16.56 -14.10
C ALA A 84 40.08 -16.28 -12.60
N HIS A 85 39.23 -16.99 -11.87
CA HIS A 85 39.17 -16.99 -10.42
C HIS A 85 39.05 -18.44 -9.93
N THR A 86 39.61 -18.76 -8.76
CA THR A 86 39.61 -20.13 -8.20
C THR A 86 38.20 -20.62 -7.87
N ASP A 87 37.34 -19.72 -7.40
CA ASP A 87 35.89 -19.92 -7.31
C ASP A 87 35.21 -19.65 -8.66
N PRO A 88 34.57 -20.65 -9.30
CA PRO A 88 33.89 -20.52 -10.59
C PRO A 88 32.77 -19.45 -10.60
N ASN A 89 32.17 -19.16 -9.44
CA ASN A 89 31.10 -18.15 -9.32
C ASN A 89 31.63 -16.70 -9.29
N LYS A 90 32.95 -16.54 -9.18
CA LYS A 90 33.62 -15.23 -9.13
C LYS A 90 34.41 -14.90 -10.40
N VAL A 91 34.26 -15.71 -11.44
CA VAL A 91 34.85 -15.44 -12.75
C VAL A 91 34.19 -14.20 -13.36
N VAL A 92 35.02 -13.25 -13.79
CA VAL A 92 34.59 -12.08 -14.56
C VAL A 92 34.72 -12.43 -16.03
N SER A 93 33.68 -12.16 -16.83
CA SER A 93 33.69 -12.49 -18.25
C SER A 93 32.91 -11.48 -19.09
N VAL A 94 33.35 -11.36 -20.35
CA VAL A 94 32.62 -10.72 -21.44
C VAL A 94 32.63 -11.70 -22.60
N THR A 95 31.48 -12.32 -22.85
CA THR A 95 31.31 -13.35 -23.89
C THR A 95 30.13 -13.00 -24.78
N ASP A 96 29.91 -13.78 -25.84
CA ASP A 96 28.73 -13.69 -26.70
C ASP A 96 27.40 -13.93 -25.95
N SER A 97 27.49 -14.61 -24.80
CA SER A 97 26.38 -14.93 -23.92
C SER A 97 26.08 -13.82 -22.91
N GLY A 98 26.92 -12.80 -22.81
CA GLY A 98 26.73 -11.64 -21.93
C GLY A 98 27.94 -11.28 -21.08
N ILE A 99 27.68 -10.55 -19.99
CA ILE A 99 28.71 -10.01 -19.09
C ILE A 99 28.47 -10.55 -17.68
N SER A 100 29.51 -11.12 -17.07
CA SER A 100 29.53 -11.49 -15.65
C SER A 100 30.53 -10.61 -14.91
N ALA A 101 30.09 -9.96 -13.83
CA ALA A 101 30.97 -9.24 -12.92
C ALA A 101 31.60 -10.16 -11.84
N GLY A 102 31.33 -11.47 -11.86
CA GLY A 102 31.86 -12.41 -10.87
C GLY A 102 31.44 -12.08 -9.43
N GLY A 103 30.21 -11.59 -9.25
CA GLY A 103 29.68 -11.17 -7.95
C GLY A 103 30.21 -9.82 -7.44
N ASN A 104 31.04 -9.12 -8.21
CA ASN A 104 31.53 -7.79 -7.83
C ASN A 104 30.47 -6.71 -8.06
N LYS A 105 30.58 -5.61 -7.30
CA LYS A 105 29.80 -4.40 -7.56
C LYS A 105 30.25 -3.77 -8.88
N VAL A 106 29.29 -3.37 -9.70
CA VAL A 106 29.53 -2.51 -10.86
C VAL A 106 29.25 -1.07 -10.44
N THR A 107 30.31 -0.25 -10.34
CA THR A 107 30.22 1.14 -9.90
C THR A 107 30.35 2.10 -11.08
N ASN A 108 30.12 3.40 -10.85
CA ASN A 108 30.18 4.45 -11.88
C ASN A 108 29.22 4.24 -13.06
N VAL A 109 28.08 3.60 -12.80
CA VAL A 109 26.98 3.46 -13.75
C VAL A 109 26.20 4.77 -13.80
N ALA A 110 26.24 5.45 -14.95
CA ALA A 110 25.41 6.63 -15.19
C ALA A 110 23.92 6.27 -15.11
N PRO A 111 23.02 7.20 -14.77
CA PRO A 111 21.59 6.93 -14.77
C PRO A 111 21.11 6.45 -16.14
N GLY A 112 20.54 5.25 -16.21
CA GLY A 112 19.97 4.69 -17.43
C GLY A 112 18.59 5.27 -17.75
N ALA A 113 18.12 5.18 -19.00
CA ALA A 113 16.76 5.56 -19.33
C ALA A 113 15.74 4.63 -18.63
N ILE A 114 14.67 5.20 -18.04
CA ILE A 114 13.56 4.43 -17.46
C ILE A 114 12.37 4.51 -18.42
N SER A 115 12.25 3.51 -19.28
CA SER A 115 11.15 3.36 -20.25
C SER A 115 10.92 1.89 -20.57
N SER A 116 9.78 1.55 -21.18
CA SER A 116 9.43 0.17 -21.52
C SER A 116 10.34 -0.51 -22.55
N THR A 117 11.19 0.26 -23.23
CA THR A 117 12.11 -0.24 -24.28
C THR A 117 13.58 -0.03 -23.92
N SER A 118 13.89 0.47 -22.73
CA SER A 118 15.28 0.72 -22.32
C SER A 118 16.05 -0.57 -22.14
N THR A 119 17.31 -0.58 -22.58
CA THR A 119 18.29 -1.64 -22.32
C THR A 119 19.42 -1.15 -21.41
N ASP A 120 19.29 0.04 -20.84
CA ASP A 120 20.32 0.64 -19.99
C ASP A 120 20.31 0.02 -18.59
N ALA A 121 21.49 -0.10 -17.99
CA ALA A 121 21.59 -0.41 -16.57
C ALA A 121 21.06 0.78 -15.74
N VAL A 122 20.25 0.50 -14.72
CA VAL A 122 19.85 1.50 -13.72
C VAL A 122 20.79 1.46 -12.52
N ASN A 123 21.03 2.62 -11.91
CA ASN A 123 21.89 2.72 -10.74
C ASN A 123 21.09 2.88 -9.44
N GLY A 124 21.81 2.87 -8.31
CA GLY A 124 21.19 2.96 -6.99
C GLY A 124 20.44 4.27 -6.71
N SER A 125 20.82 5.40 -7.34
CA SER A 125 20.10 6.67 -7.11
C SER A 125 18.72 6.66 -7.75
N GLN A 126 18.56 6.00 -8.90
CA GLN A 126 17.28 5.82 -9.57
C GLN A 126 16.33 4.91 -8.77
N LEU A 127 16.86 3.79 -8.25
CA LEU A 127 16.08 2.91 -7.38
C LEU A 127 15.71 3.61 -6.06
N ASN A 128 16.63 4.39 -5.48
CA ASN A 128 16.36 5.16 -4.27
C ASN A 128 15.26 6.21 -4.49
N ALA A 129 15.26 6.92 -5.61
CA ALA A 129 14.20 7.87 -5.96
C ALA A 129 12.82 7.17 -6.03
N THR A 130 12.76 5.98 -6.61
CA THR A 130 11.54 5.16 -6.66
C THR A 130 11.08 4.75 -5.26
N ASN A 131 11.99 4.24 -4.42
CA ASN A 131 11.68 3.85 -3.05
C ASN A 131 11.19 5.04 -2.21
N ASN A 132 11.80 6.22 -2.36
CA ASN A 132 11.37 7.42 -1.64
C ASN A 132 9.96 7.85 -2.05
N ALA A 133 9.65 7.86 -3.35
CA ALA A 133 8.31 8.16 -3.85
C ALA A 133 7.27 7.16 -3.32
N PHE A 134 7.57 5.87 -3.40
CA PHE A 134 6.70 4.80 -2.90
C PHE A 134 6.42 4.94 -1.40
N ASN A 135 7.45 5.13 -0.58
CA ASN A 135 7.31 5.33 0.86
C ASN A 135 6.51 6.59 1.18
N SER A 136 6.70 7.68 0.42
CA SER A 136 5.93 8.91 0.57
C SER A 136 4.45 8.71 0.23
N PHE A 137 4.13 7.90 -0.77
CA PHE A 137 2.74 7.60 -1.13
C PHE A 137 2.03 6.76 -0.07
N LEU A 138 2.74 5.82 0.57
CA LEU A 138 2.19 5.06 1.70
C LEU A 138 2.02 5.94 2.95
N GLY A 139 2.96 6.85 3.20
CA GLY A 139 2.97 7.65 4.43
C GLY A 139 3.14 6.79 5.68
N GLY A 140 2.54 7.19 6.80
CA GLY A 140 2.50 6.37 8.02
C GLY A 140 3.87 5.98 8.60
N GLY A 141 4.95 6.68 8.24
CA GLY A 141 6.31 6.32 8.65
C GLY A 141 6.95 5.18 7.85
N ALA A 142 6.35 4.75 6.73
CA ALA A 142 6.97 3.80 5.82
C ALA A 142 8.33 4.31 5.34
N THR A 143 9.34 3.44 5.33
CA THR A 143 10.70 3.81 4.91
C THR A 143 11.51 2.61 4.46
N TYR A 144 12.60 2.86 3.75
CA TYR A 144 13.62 1.87 3.40
C TYR A 144 14.94 2.28 4.03
N ASN A 145 15.56 1.36 4.79
CA ASN A 145 16.85 1.58 5.42
C ASN A 145 17.95 0.89 4.61
N ASP A 146 18.79 1.69 3.96
CA ASP A 146 19.86 1.17 3.11
C ASP A 146 21.00 0.50 3.91
N ASN A 147 21.19 0.83 5.19
CA ASN A 147 22.22 0.18 6.00
C ASN A 147 21.83 -1.27 6.34
N THR A 148 20.56 -1.49 6.67
CA THR A 148 20.04 -2.82 7.04
C THR A 148 19.45 -3.59 5.86
N LYS A 149 19.23 -2.92 4.72
CA LYS A 149 18.55 -3.46 3.53
C LYS A 149 17.13 -3.95 3.84
N THR A 150 16.40 -3.25 4.70
CA THR A 150 15.05 -3.60 5.15
C THR A 150 14.04 -2.49 4.91
N TYR A 151 12.78 -2.87 4.68
CA TYR A 151 11.64 -1.96 4.66
C TYR A 151 10.96 -1.92 6.02
N THR A 152 10.58 -0.72 6.46
CA THR A 152 9.67 -0.48 7.57
C THR A 152 8.28 -0.24 7.00
N ALA A 153 7.31 -1.03 7.43
CA ALA A 153 5.92 -0.88 7.02
C ALA A 153 5.32 0.46 7.54
N PRO A 154 4.30 1.03 6.86
CA PRO A 154 3.55 2.15 7.42
C PRO A 154 2.85 1.75 8.72
N THR A 155 2.40 2.73 9.48
CA THR A 155 1.51 2.55 10.63
C THR A 155 0.30 3.48 10.47
N TYR A 156 -0.87 2.89 10.30
CA TYR A 156 -2.16 3.58 10.24
C TYR A 156 -2.93 3.31 11.52
N VAL A 157 -3.26 4.35 12.27
CA VAL A 157 -4.02 4.22 13.52
C VAL A 157 -5.48 4.51 13.23
N ILE A 158 -6.35 3.52 13.42
CA ILE A 158 -7.80 3.64 13.22
C ILE A 158 -8.52 3.47 14.56
N ASN A 159 -9.41 4.42 14.85
CA ASN A 159 -10.29 4.38 16.01
C ASN A 159 -11.67 3.89 15.56
N ASN A 160 -12.02 2.64 15.86
CA ASN A 160 -13.23 1.99 15.34
C ASN A 160 -14.31 1.75 16.41
N GLY A 161 -14.33 2.54 17.49
CA GLY A 161 -15.29 2.38 18.59
C GLY A 161 -14.99 1.22 19.55
N SER A 162 -14.17 0.25 19.16
CA SER A 162 -13.64 -0.82 20.02
C SER A 162 -12.27 -0.48 20.63
N GLY A 163 -11.66 0.64 20.23
CA GLY A 163 -10.34 1.11 20.67
C GLY A 163 -9.52 1.70 19.53
N SER A 164 -8.28 2.08 19.83
CA SER A 164 -7.27 2.49 18.85
C SER A 164 -6.45 1.29 18.43
N ASN A 165 -6.53 0.91 17.16
CA ASN A 165 -5.74 -0.20 16.59
C ASN A 165 -4.79 0.31 15.52
N SER A 166 -3.61 -0.29 15.44
CA SER A 166 -2.58 0.03 14.45
C SER A 166 -2.53 -1.03 13.35
N TYR A 167 -2.50 -0.57 12.11
CA TYR A 167 -2.46 -1.40 10.91
C TYR A 167 -1.23 -1.05 10.08
N ASN A 168 -0.58 -2.06 9.51
CA ASN A 168 0.70 -1.88 8.80
C ASN A 168 0.59 -1.98 7.28
N ASN A 169 -0.63 -2.06 6.77
CA ASN A 169 -0.93 -2.05 5.34
C ASN A 169 -2.27 -1.36 5.09
N VAL A 170 -2.44 -0.87 3.86
CA VAL A 170 -3.61 -0.07 3.47
C VAL A 170 -4.89 -0.91 3.47
N GLY A 171 -4.83 -2.17 3.04
CA GLY A 171 -6.00 -3.05 2.95
C GLY A 171 -6.67 -3.27 4.30
N ASP A 172 -5.90 -3.66 5.31
CA ASP A 172 -6.43 -3.91 6.65
C ASP A 172 -6.93 -2.61 7.31
N ALA A 173 -6.24 -1.49 7.11
CA ALA A 173 -6.68 -0.19 7.62
C ALA A 173 -8.03 0.24 7.01
N LEU A 174 -8.20 0.06 5.69
CA LEU A 174 -9.47 0.33 5.02
C LEU A 174 -10.56 -0.65 5.45
N GLY A 175 -10.23 -1.93 5.66
CA GLY A 175 -11.14 -2.92 6.21
C GLY A 175 -11.64 -2.52 7.61
N ALA A 176 -10.75 -2.02 8.46
CA ALA A 176 -11.10 -1.52 9.79
C ALA A 176 -12.01 -0.29 9.74
N LEU A 177 -11.77 0.65 8.81
CA LEU A 177 -12.66 1.79 8.57
C LEU A 177 -14.03 1.34 8.07
N ASN A 178 -14.09 0.38 7.15
CA ASN A 178 -15.34 -0.18 6.66
C ASN A 178 -16.16 -0.83 7.80
N GLN A 179 -15.50 -1.54 8.71
CA GLN A 179 -16.16 -2.12 9.89
C GLN A 179 -16.66 -1.04 10.87
N ALA A 180 -15.89 0.04 11.05
CA ALA A 180 -16.29 1.19 11.86
C ALA A 180 -17.55 1.86 11.28
N ASP A 181 -17.59 2.04 9.96
CA ASP A 181 -18.72 2.66 9.25
C ASP A 181 -19.99 1.79 9.36
N SER A 182 -19.86 0.47 9.16
CA SER A 182 -20.96 -0.48 9.40
C SER A 182 -21.49 -0.40 10.84
N THR A 183 -20.59 -0.25 11.83
CA THR A 183 -20.99 -0.09 13.23
C THR A 183 -21.76 1.21 13.47
N ILE A 184 -21.37 2.30 12.81
CA ILE A 184 -22.07 3.59 12.87
C ILE A 184 -23.47 3.46 12.26
N ASN A 185 -23.59 2.85 11.08
CA ASN A 185 -24.89 2.62 10.44
C ASN A 185 -25.85 1.84 11.35
N ASN A 186 -25.38 0.74 11.95
CA ASN A 186 -26.18 -0.03 12.91
C ASN A 186 -26.62 0.81 14.13
N ARG A 187 -25.75 1.67 14.65
CA ARG A 187 -26.10 2.57 15.77
C ARG A 187 -27.14 3.61 15.38
N ILE A 188 -27.09 4.11 14.15
CA ILE A 188 -28.07 5.07 13.61
C ILE A 188 -29.43 4.39 13.48
N ASP A 189 -29.48 3.17 12.92
CA ASP A 189 -30.73 2.41 12.77
C ASP A 189 -31.39 2.15 14.13
N VAL A 190 -30.62 1.65 15.11
CA VAL A 190 -31.11 1.41 16.47
C VAL A 190 -31.60 2.69 17.15
N LEU A 191 -30.93 3.82 16.93
CA LEU A 191 -31.39 5.11 17.46
C LEU A 191 -32.70 5.54 16.78
N GLY A 192 -32.84 5.32 15.47
CA GLY A 192 -34.07 5.56 14.72
C GLY A 192 -35.25 4.79 15.31
N ASP A 193 -35.08 3.47 15.48
CA ASP A 193 -36.10 2.59 16.06
C ASP A 193 -36.50 3.04 17.47
N ARG A 194 -35.52 3.38 18.31
CA ARG A 194 -35.76 3.82 19.69
C ARG A 194 -36.49 5.16 19.74
N LEU A 195 -36.14 6.10 18.86
CA LEU A 195 -36.82 7.38 18.76
C LEU A 195 -38.26 7.19 18.28
N GLU A 196 -38.49 6.39 17.24
CA GLU A 196 -39.83 6.10 16.74
C GLU A 196 -40.71 5.47 17.83
N GLN A 197 -40.18 4.48 18.56
CA GLN A 197 -40.89 3.85 19.67
C GLN A 197 -41.23 4.87 20.78
N SER A 198 -40.27 5.74 21.13
CA SER A 198 -40.50 6.80 22.10
C SER A 198 -41.60 7.75 21.64
N PHE A 199 -41.58 8.18 20.37
CA PHE A 199 -42.59 9.06 19.81
C PHE A 199 -43.98 8.42 19.78
N ARG A 200 -44.10 7.14 19.38
CA ARG A 200 -45.37 6.41 19.43
C ARG A 200 -45.91 6.31 20.84
N ASN A 201 -45.06 6.01 21.82
CA ASN A 201 -45.46 5.96 23.24
C ASN A 201 -45.93 7.34 23.74
N THR A 202 -45.24 8.40 23.34
CA THR A 202 -45.66 9.77 23.66
C THR A 202 -46.99 10.12 22.99
N ASN A 203 -47.19 9.78 21.71
CA ASN A 203 -48.44 10.05 21.00
C ASN A 203 -49.62 9.32 21.64
N ASN A 204 -49.49 8.02 21.93
CA ASN A 204 -50.54 7.25 22.59
C ASN A 204 -50.91 7.85 23.96
N ARG A 205 -49.90 8.27 24.74
CA ARG A 205 -50.15 8.93 26.03
C ARG A 205 -50.85 10.28 25.87
N ILE A 206 -50.53 11.04 24.82
CA ILE A 206 -51.21 12.31 24.52
C ILE A 206 -52.68 12.02 24.15
N ASP A 207 -52.94 11.01 23.31
CA ASP A 207 -54.28 10.60 22.94
C ASP A 207 -55.10 10.14 24.18
N ASP A 208 -54.48 9.38 25.08
CA ASP A 208 -55.11 8.96 26.34
C ASP A 208 -55.39 10.13 27.28
N VAL A 209 -54.48 11.12 27.33
CA VAL A 209 -54.67 12.36 28.10
C VAL A 209 -55.83 13.18 27.52
N GLU A 210 -55.92 13.31 26.19
CA GLU A 210 -57.02 14.00 25.52
C GLU A 210 -58.37 13.34 25.85
N LYS A 211 -58.46 12.02 25.71
CA LYS A 211 -59.68 11.26 26.05
C LYS A 211 -60.06 11.40 27.52
N THR A 212 -59.10 11.21 28.44
CA THR A 212 -59.35 11.30 29.88
C THR A 212 -59.78 12.72 30.29
N ALA A 213 -59.17 13.75 29.69
CA ALA A 213 -59.55 15.14 29.94
C ALA A 213 -60.96 15.44 29.40
N ASN A 214 -61.27 15.03 28.18
CA ASN A 214 -62.61 15.20 27.58
C ASN A 214 -63.69 14.48 28.39
N ALA A 215 -63.41 13.25 28.84
CA ALA A 215 -64.28 12.49 29.73
C ALA A 215 -64.49 13.18 31.09
N GLY A 216 -63.43 13.73 31.68
CA GLY A 216 -63.50 14.52 32.91
C GLY A 216 -64.34 15.80 32.76
N ILE A 217 -64.22 16.51 31.63
CA ILE A 217 -65.05 17.67 31.31
C ILE A 217 -66.52 17.25 31.14
N ALA A 218 -66.79 16.16 30.41
CA ALA A 218 -68.14 15.62 30.28
C ALA A 218 -68.72 15.24 31.66
N ALA A 219 -67.93 14.61 32.53
CA ALA A 219 -68.34 14.29 33.90
C ALA A 219 -68.71 15.55 34.69
N ALA A 220 -67.89 16.59 34.61
CA ALA A 220 -68.17 17.88 35.24
C ALA A 220 -69.44 18.55 34.68
N MET A 221 -69.67 18.47 33.37
CA MET A 221 -70.88 19.01 32.72
C MET A 221 -72.15 18.22 33.11
N SER A 222 -72.05 16.91 33.30
CA SER A 222 -73.19 16.06 33.69
C SER A 222 -73.69 16.32 35.12
N LEU A 223 -72.88 17.01 35.92
CA LEU A 223 -73.14 17.31 37.32
C LEU A 223 -73.99 18.58 37.46
N GLU A 224 -75.29 18.44 37.25
CA GLU A 224 -76.26 19.54 37.39
C GLU A 224 -76.61 19.89 38.84
N ASN A 225 -77.25 21.04 39.07
CA ASN A 225 -77.70 21.44 40.40
C ASN A 225 -79.12 20.92 40.67
N ALA A 226 -79.26 20.02 41.65
CA ALA A 226 -80.58 19.59 42.13
C ALA A 226 -81.40 20.79 42.67
N PRO A 227 -82.74 20.81 42.47
CA PRO A 227 -83.60 21.95 42.85
C PRO A 227 -83.46 22.37 44.31
N TYR A 228 -83.55 23.68 44.60
CA TYR A 228 -83.47 24.21 45.97
C TYR A 228 -84.87 24.24 46.60
N ILE A 229 -85.16 23.27 47.47
CA ILE A 229 -86.47 23.16 48.16
C ILE A 229 -86.24 22.99 49.66
N ALA A 230 -86.71 23.96 50.46
CA ALA A 230 -86.52 24.01 51.91
C ALA A 230 -87.02 22.72 52.60
N GLY A 231 -86.20 22.20 53.50
CA GLY A 231 -86.45 20.97 54.27
C GLY A 231 -86.47 19.66 53.48
N LYS A 232 -86.35 19.68 52.15
CA LYS A 232 -86.37 18.46 51.31
C LYS A 232 -84.97 17.99 50.90
N TYR A 233 -84.90 16.70 50.59
CA TYR A 233 -83.83 16.14 49.76
C TYR A 233 -84.28 16.25 48.30
N THR A 234 -83.42 16.75 47.43
CA THR A 234 -83.67 16.84 46.00
C THR A 234 -82.55 16.15 45.24
N TYR A 235 -82.87 15.65 44.05
CA TYR A 235 -81.91 14.99 43.18
C TYR A 235 -81.98 15.58 41.77
N ALA A 236 -80.87 15.50 41.05
CA ALA A 236 -80.78 15.75 39.61
C ALA A 236 -79.91 14.68 38.97
N VAL A 237 -80.28 14.28 37.76
CA VAL A 237 -79.51 13.35 36.93
C VAL A 237 -79.26 14.05 35.62
N GLY A 238 -78.00 14.17 35.24
CA GLY A 238 -77.57 14.79 34.00
C GLY A 238 -76.78 13.81 33.15
N ALA A 239 -76.83 14.01 31.84
CA ALA A 239 -75.96 13.34 30.88
C ALA A 239 -75.28 14.42 30.03
N ALA A 240 -74.00 14.21 29.71
CA ALA A 240 -73.23 15.16 28.93
C ALA A 240 -72.37 14.45 27.90
N TYR A 241 -72.05 15.17 26.83
CA TYR A 241 -71.14 14.76 25.77
C TYR A 241 -70.15 15.89 25.49
N HIS A 242 -68.86 15.58 25.47
CA HIS A 242 -67.82 16.54 25.14
C HIS A 242 -66.61 15.83 24.52
N GLY A 243 -66.13 16.33 23.38
CA GLY A 243 -64.89 15.86 22.76
C GLY A 243 -64.84 14.34 22.47
N GLY A 244 -65.95 13.73 22.04
CA GLY A 244 -66.01 12.28 21.76
C GLY A 244 -66.43 11.41 22.94
N GLU A 245 -66.42 11.95 24.16
CA GLU A 245 -66.67 11.21 25.39
C GLU A 245 -68.04 11.56 25.99
N ASN A 246 -68.66 10.59 26.68
CA ASN A 246 -69.98 10.73 27.30
C ASN A 246 -69.84 10.57 28.81
N ALA A 247 -70.70 11.23 29.59
CA ALA A 247 -70.76 11.03 31.02
C ALA A 247 -72.17 11.14 31.59
N ILE A 248 -72.38 10.48 32.73
CA ILE A 248 -73.61 10.53 33.50
C ILE A 248 -73.27 10.96 34.92
N GLY A 249 -74.01 11.94 35.43
CA GLY A 249 -73.84 12.54 36.73
C GLY A 249 -75.12 12.48 37.55
N VAL A 250 -74.97 12.17 38.84
CA VAL A 250 -76.06 12.20 39.81
C VAL A 250 -75.70 13.17 40.91
N THR A 251 -76.63 14.06 41.24
CA THR A 251 -76.47 15.08 42.27
C THR A 251 -77.57 14.95 43.30
N LEU A 252 -77.21 15.00 44.57
CA LEU A 252 -78.12 15.07 45.70
C LEU A 252 -77.90 16.39 46.45
N ARG A 253 -78.99 17.05 46.82
CA ARG A 253 -78.96 18.26 47.66
C ARG A 253 -79.86 18.06 48.87
N LYS A 254 -79.36 18.44 50.04
CA LYS A 254 -80.16 18.64 51.24
C LYS A 254 -80.18 20.12 51.58
N THR A 255 -81.38 20.69 51.58
CA THR A 255 -81.60 22.08 51.98
C THR A 255 -82.11 22.12 53.42
N ALA A 256 -81.60 23.06 54.21
CA ALA A 256 -82.05 23.29 55.57
C ALA A 256 -83.54 23.67 55.61
N ASP A 257 -84.21 23.38 56.72
CA ASP A 257 -85.65 23.67 56.88
C ASP A 257 -85.93 25.18 56.80
N ASN A 258 -84.97 26.00 57.22
CA ASN A 258 -85.05 27.47 57.12
C ASN A 258 -84.72 28.01 55.71
N GLY A 259 -84.37 27.15 54.75
CA GLY A 259 -84.04 27.54 53.38
C GLY A 259 -82.86 28.51 53.24
N ARG A 260 -82.00 28.64 54.27
CA ARG A 260 -80.86 29.59 54.26
C ARG A 260 -79.54 28.95 53.83
N TRP A 261 -79.40 27.64 53.93
CA TRP A 261 -78.22 26.91 53.45
C TRP A 261 -78.60 25.53 52.90
N SER A 262 -77.75 25.00 52.03
CA SER A 262 -77.87 23.66 51.49
C SER A 262 -76.51 23.03 51.27
N LEU A 263 -76.45 21.71 51.49
CA LEU A 263 -75.31 20.87 51.14
C LEU A 263 -75.65 20.10 49.87
N THR A 264 -74.76 20.16 48.89
CA THR A 264 -74.86 19.45 47.61
C THR A 264 -73.69 18.50 47.46
N GLY A 265 -73.97 17.25 47.11
CA GLY A 265 -72.97 16.26 46.74
C GLY A 265 -73.33 15.68 45.38
N GLY A 266 -72.34 15.37 44.56
CA GLY A 266 -72.57 14.73 43.27
C GLY A 266 -71.43 13.81 42.88
N VAL A 267 -71.79 12.77 42.13
CA VAL A 267 -70.86 11.79 41.57
C VAL A 267 -71.14 11.66 40.09
N ALA A 268 -70.10 11.52 39.29
CA ALA A 268 -70.23 11.30 37.85
C ALA A 268 -69.25 10.22 37.38
N ALA A 269 -69.68 9.48 36.38
CA ALA A 269 -68.86 8.51 35.67
C ALA A 269 -68.89 8.83 34.18
N ALA A 270 -67.73 8.83 33.55
CA ALA A 270 -67.58 9.06 32.12
C ALA A 270 -67.15 7.77 31.40
N SER A 271 -67.15 7.82 30.07
CA SER A 271 -66.72 6.70 29.21
C SER A 271 -65.23 6.35 29.35
N GLN A 272 -64.42 7.27 29.88
CA GLN A 272 -63.00 7.07 30.19
C GLN A 272 -62.63 7.74 31.51
N GLY A 273 -61.51 7.32 32.10
CA GLY A 273 -60.99 7.87 33.35
C GLY A 273 -61.74 7.41 34.60
N ASP A 274 -61.31 7.93 35.75
CA ASP A 274 -61.91 7.60 37.04
C ASP A 274 -63.19 8.42 37.31
N PRO A 275 -64.09 7.90 38.17
CA PRO A 275 -65.27 8.66 38.60
C PRO A 275 -64.92 10.00 39.25
N SER A 276 -65.70 11.03 38.94
CA SER A 276 -65.56 12.37 39.51
C SER A 276 -66.52 12.57 40.69
N VAL A 277 -66.08 13.30 41.72
CA VAL A 277 -66.89 13.63 42.90
C VAL A 277 -66.87 15.14 43.14
N ARG A 278 -68.03 15.72 43.44
CA ARG A 278 -68.15 17.12 43.86
C ARG A 278 -68.91 17.25 45.17
N ILE A 279 -68.49 18.19 46.02
CA ILE A 279 -69.20 18.60 47.23
C ILE A 279 -69.22 20.13 47.27
N GLY A 280 -70.37 20.72 47.57
CA GLY A 280 -70.52 22.16 47.67
C GLY A 280 -71.55 22.57 48.72
N ILE A 281 -71.29 23.69 49.37
CA ILE A 281 -72.25 24.36 50.25
C ILE A 281 -72.71 25.65 49.56
N SER A 282 -74.01 25.94 49.63
CA SER A 282 -74.57 27.19 49.11
C SER A 282 -75.60 27.72 50.09
N GLY A 283 -75.67 29.04 50.25
CA GLY A 283 -76.58 29.69 51.18
C GLY A 283 -76.74 31.18 50.87
N VAL A 284 -77.61 31.84 51.62
CA VAL A 284 -77.88 33.28 51.52
C VAL A 284 -77.42 33.95 52.81
N ILE A 285 -76.71 35.07 52.69
CA ILE A 285 -76.23 35.89 53.80
C ILE A 285 -77.01 37.22 53.75
N ASP A 286 -77.44 37.73 54.90
CA ASP A 286 -78.08 39.05 55.02
C ASP A 286 -77.05 40.20 54.96
#